data_AF-A0A1I6UPZ7-F1
#
_entry.id   AF-A0A1I6UPZ7-F1
#
_cell.length_a   1.000
_cell.length_b   1.000
_cell.length_c   1.000
_cell.angle_alpha   90.00
_cell.angle_beta   90.00
_cell.angle_gamma   90.00
#
_symmetry.space_group_name_H-M   'P 1'
#
loop_
_entity.id
_entity.type
_entity.pdbx_description
1 polymer ?
#
loop_
_entity_poly.entity_id
_entity_poly.type
_entity_poly.pdbx_seq_one_letter_code
_entity_poly.pdbx_strand_id
1 'polypeptide(L)'
;MDMYRFIIRLAFVSLILFIGLGSDYPESNAQVASISTTLPELRSEILEQLLEQKPEISLSYDGDRAELSKQFPALIRDTFAANDYIAYIVDSYLYTIRTWGTSAKIKLTITYRETAEQTRHVDQLINQVLPSIVVDKMDPLEKVTYIHDWIVEHVAYDTTLQRYTAMDALETGSAVCQGYSLLAYRMLSHAGVESRIVEGKVDSGSHVWNLVRLNNGWHHMDVTWDDPLPDRPGKVSHTYFLVNDRFMRQDHSWEKAYPMTR
;
A
#
# COMPACT_ATOMS: atom_id res chain seq x y z
N MET A 1 33.93 1.11 -11.84
CA MET A 1 33.82 2.04 -10.71
C MET A 1 33.06 3.23 -11.22
N ASP A 2 31.91 3.52 -10.59
CA ASP A 2 30.94 4.57 -10.92
C ASP A 2 30.06 4.38 -12.16
N MET A 3 28.99 3.59 -11.99
CA MET A 3 27.78 3.72 -12.80
C MET A 3 26.59 3.28 -11.92
N TYR A 4 25.51 4.06 -11.93
CA TYR A 4 24.25 3.89 -11.18
C TYR A 4 24.20 4.46 -9.76
N ARG A 5 24.23 5.80 -9.68
CA ARG A 5 23.47 6.54 -8.65
C ARG A 5 22.13 6.95 -9.26
N PHE A 6 21.17 6.04 -9.31
CA PHE A 6 19.78 6.39 -9.62
C PHE A 6 19.10 6.72 -8.30
N ILE A 7 18.69 7.98 -8.15
CA ILE A 7 17.98 8.46 -6.97
C ILE A 7 16.55 7.95 -7.09
N ILE A 8 16.20 6.87 -6.37
CA ILE A 8 14.81 6.47 -6.21
C ILE A 8 14.12 7.52 -5.33
N ARG A 9 13.32 8.38 -5.96
CA ARG A 9 12.32 9.19 -5.26
C ARG A 9 11.06 8.34 -5.10
N LEU A 10 11.01 7.41 -4.15
CA LEU A 10 9.73 7.16 -3.47
C LEU A 10 9.54 8.33 -2.52
N ALA A 11 9.20 9.48 -3.10
CA ALA A 11 8.61 10.55 -2.34
C ALA A 11 7.10 10.33 -2.47
N PHE A 12 6.45 9.93 -1.37
CA PHE A 12 5.07 10.32 -1.14
C PHE A 12 5.04 11.86 -1.27
N VAL A 13 4.77 12.38 -2.46
CA VAL A 13 4.52 13.80 -2.64
C VAL A 13 3.08 14.02 -2.22
N SER A 14 2.85 14.04 -0.90
CA SER A 14 1.64 14.64 -0.34
C SER A 14 1.73 16.14 -0.61
N LEU A 15 1.28 16.57 -1.79
CA LEU A 15 1.18 17.99 -2.11
C LEU A 15 -0.01 18.56 -1.31
N ILE A 16 0.27 19.09 -0.12
CA ILE A 16 -0.72 19.79 0.70
C ILE A 16 -0.94 21.18 0.10
N LEU A 17 -1.92 21.34 -0.78
CA LEU A 17 -2.40 22.65 -1.18
C LEU A 17 -3.50 23.12 -0.21
N PHE A 18 -3.16 24.08 0.64
CA PHE A 18 -4.15 24.90 1.34
C PHE A 18 -4.72 25.90 0.34
N ILE A 19 -5.88 25.61 -0.27
CA ILE A 19 -6.69 26.63 -0.93
C ILE A 19 -7.92 26.87 -0.07
N GLY A 20 -7.81 27.85 0.82
CA GLY A 20 -8.98 28.59 1.29
C GLY A 20 -9.21 29.74 0.32
N LEU A 21 -10.36 29.76 -0.35
CA LEU A 21 -11.10 30.93 -0.81
C LEU A 21 -12.43 30.43 -1.44
N GLY A 22 -13.53 31.05 -1.04
CA GLY A 22 -14.88 30.62 -1.38
C GLY A 22 -15.40 31.13 -2.73
N SER A 23 -16.43 30.45 -3.23
CA SER A 23 -17.53 31.00 -4.01
C SER A 23 -18.63 29.94 -4.15
N ASP A 24 -19.88 30.36 -3.97
CA ASP A 24 -21.10 29.55 -3.99
C ASP A 24 -21.26 28.75 -5.29
N TYR A 25 -21.67 27.47 -5.15
CA TYR A 25 -22.22 26.65 -6.23
C TYR A 25 -23.46 25.92 -5.71
N PRO A 26 -24.52 25.80 -6.52
CA PRO A 26 -25.82 25.29 -6.08
C PRO A 26 -25.79 23.78 -5.85
N GLU A 27 -26.54 23.36 -4.83
CA GLU A 27 -26.66 21.98 -4.35
C GLU A 27 -27.09 21.00 -5.46
N SER A 28 -26.25 19.98 -5.70
CA SER A 28 -26.71 18.74 -6.32
C SER A 28 -27.00 17.72 -5.23
N ASN A 29 -28.23 17.21 -5.21
CA ASN A 29 -28.77 16.15 -4.34
C ASN A 29 -27.72 15.14 -3.85
N ALA A 30 -27.19 15.38 -2.65
CA ALA A 30 -26.36 14.42 -1.95
C ALA A 30 -27.28 13.47 -1.17
N GLN A 31 -27.05 12.17 -1.32
CA GLN A 31 -27.44 11.18 -0.32
C GLN A 31 -27.10 11.74 1.06
N VAL A 32 -28.00 11.59 2.04
CA VAL A 32 -27.80 12.10 3.40
C VAL A 32 -26.51 11.49 3.94
N ALA A 33 -25.42 12.26 3.88
CA ALA A 33 -24.14 11.85 4.43
C ALA A 33 -24.32 11.65 5.94
N SER A 34 -23.80 10.54 6.47
CA SER A 34 -23.64 10.37 7.91
C SER A 34 -22.96 11.60 8.50
N ILE A 35 -23.46 12.04 9.66
CA ILE A 35 -22.90 13.19 10.38
C ILE A 35 -22.08 12.61 11.53
N SER A 36 -20.75 12.64 11.40
CA SER A 36 -19.86 12.27 12.48
C SER A 36 -19.86 13.37 13.55
N THR A 37 -19.81 12.98 14.82
CA THR A 37 -19.73 13.93 15.94
C THR A 37 -18.39 13.87 16.65
N THR A 38 -17.62 12.79 16.45
CA THR A 38 -16.29 12.61 17.05
C THR A 38 -15.23 12.31 15.99
N LEU A 39 -13.95 12.60 16.30
CA LEU A 39 -12.84 12.27 15.40
C LEU A 39 -12.68 10.76 15.13
N PRO A 40 -12.87 9.85 16.11
CA PRO A 40 -12.86 8.42 15.85
C PRO A 40 -13.97 7.94 14.89
N GLU A 41 -15.18 8.48 15.00
CA GLU A 41 -16.27 8.21 14.04
C GLU A 41 -15.86 8.67 12.63
N LEU A 42 -15.39 9.92 12.51
CA LEU A 42 -14.94 10.49 11.24
C LEU A 42 -13.82 9.65 10.61
N ARG A 43 -12.84 9.22 11.41
CA ARG A 43 -11.77 8.32 10.97
C ARG A 43 -12.32 7.00 10.43
N SER A 44 -13.31 6.42 11.11
CA SER A 44 -13.90 5.13 10.72
C SER A 44 -14.67 5.24 9.40
N GLU A 45 -15.45 6.32 9.22
CA GLU A 45 -16.19 6.58 7.98
C GLU A 45 -15.25 6.84 6.78
N ILE A 46 -14.12 7.54 7.01
CA ILE A 46 -13.08 7.71 5.98
C ILE A 46 -12.45 6.35 5.66
N LEU A 47 -12.10 5.55 6.67
CA LEU A 47 -11.47 4.25 6.47
C LEU A 47 -12.35 3.30 5.66
N GLU A 48 -13.65 3.22 5.98
CA GLU A 48 -14.61 2.39 5.24
C GLU A 48 -14.63 2.75 3.75
N GLN A 49 -14.70 4.04 3.43
CA GLN A 49 -14.72 4.50 2.04
C GLN A 49 -13.36 4.38 1.33
N LEU A 50 -12.25 4.44 2.07
CA LEU A 50 -10.91 4.14 1.56
C LEU A 50 -10.74 2.66 1.24
N LEU A 51 -11.31 1.76 2.04
CA LEU A 51 -11.30 0.31 1.77
C LEU A 51 -12.13 -0.02 0.52
N GLU A 52 -13.18 0.75 0.24
CA GLU A 52 -13.93 0.72 -1.03
C GLU A 52 -13.21 1.46 -2.18
N GLN A 53 -12.06 2.10 -1.91
CA GLN A 53 -11.27 2.88 -2.84
C GLN A 53 -12.08 3.97 -3.58
N LYS A 54 -12.97 4.66 -2.86
CA LYS A 54 -13.73 5.78 -3.44
C LYS A 54 -12.77 6.91 -3.82
N PRO A 55 -12.82 7.44 -5.06
CA PRO A 55 -11.97 8.56 -5.50
C PRO A 55 -12.41 9.90 -4.91
N GLU A 56 -13.65 9.98 -4.43
CA GLU A 56 -14.18 11.14 -3.73
C GLU A 56 -14.95 10.71 -2.49
N ILE A 57 -14.62 11.31 -1.35
CA ILE A 57 -15.26 11.09 -0.06
C ILE A 57 -15.78 12.43 0.44
N SER A 58 -17.10 12.52 0.67
CA SER A 58 -17.76 13.71 1.19
C SER A 58 -18.46 13.39 2.52
N LEU A 59 -18.11 14.15 3.55
CA LEU A 59 -18.51 13.89 4.95
C LEU A 59 -18.97 15.18 5.63
N SER A 60 -19.81 15.03 6.65
CA SER A 60 -20.21 16.14 7.53
C SER A 60 -19.73 15.86 8.96
N TYR A 61 -19.18 16.88 9.62
CA TYR A 61 -18.69 16.79 10.98
C TYR A 61 -19.32 17.87 11.85
N ASP A 62 -19.99 17.49 12.94
CA ASP A 62 -20.69 18.42 13.86
C ASP A 62 -20.04 18.49 15.26
N GLY A 63 -18.81 18.01 15.40
CA GLY A 63 -18.02 18.09 16.63
C GLY A 63 -17.20 19.37 16.79
N ASP A 64 -16.17 19.33 17.63
CA ASP A 64 -15.28 20.49 17.88
C ASP A 64 -14.45 20.84 16.63
N ARG A 65 -14.73 22.00 16.05
CA ARG A 65 -14.07 22.49 14.83
C ARG A 65 -12.62 22.89 15.04
N ALA A 66 -12.26 23.40 16.22
CA ALA A 66 -10.88 23.72 16.54
C ALA A 66 -10.07 22.42 16.68
N GLU A 67 -10.67 21.40 17.30
CA GLU A 67 -10.10 20.07 17.38
C GLU A 67 -9.93 19.44 15.99
N LEU A 68 -10.97 19.47 15.16
CA LEU A 68 -10.94 19.00 13.77
C LEU A 68 -9.80 19.68 13.01
N SER A 69 -9.77 21.01 12.97
CA SER A 69 -8.75 21.73 12.20
C SER A 69 -7.33 21.40 12.65
N LYS A 70 -7.13 21.14 13.95
CA LYS A 70 -5.81 20.82 14.51
C LYS A 70 -5.39 19.38 14.23
N GLN A 71 -6.33 18.42 14.33
CA GLN A 71 -6.01 17.00 14.30
C GLN A 71 -6.25 16.33 12.95
N PHE A 72 -7.04 16.93 12.06
CA PHE A 72 -7.38 16.33 10.77
C PHE A 72 -6.17 15.94 9.91
N PRO A 73 -5.07 16.72 9.83
CA PRO A 73 -3.88 16.31 9.07
C PRO A 73 -3.25 15.01 9.60
N ALA A 74 -3.21 14.81 10.92
CA ALA A 74 -2.71 13.59 11.52
C ALA A 74 -3.71 12.44 11.35
N LEU A 75 -5.00 12.72 11.59
CA LEU A 75 -6.09 11.76 11.40
C LEU A 75 -6.04 11.18 9.99
N ILE A 76 -6.03 12.02 8.94
CA ILE A 76 -6.08 11.51 7.57
C ILE A 76 -4.86 10.68 7.22
N ARG A 77 -3.65 11.14 7.57
CA ARG A 77 -2.40 10.39 7.36
C ARG A 77 -2.45 9.03 8.06
N ASP A 78 -2.88 9.00 9.31
CA ASP A 78 -2.96 7.77 10.11
C ASP A 78 -4.08 6.83 9.61
N THR A 79 -5.13 7.37 8.97
CA THR A 79 -6.15 6.57 8.29
C THR A 79 -5.61 5.90 7.03
N PHE A 80 -4.90 6.64 6.16
CA PHE A 80 -4.26 6.06 4.98
C PHE A 80 -3.23 4.98 5.35
N ALA A 81 -2.46 5.21 6.42
CA ALA A 81 -1.47 4.25 6.92
C ALA A 81 -2.06 3.02 7.63
N ALA A 82 -3.38 2.95 7.83
CA ALA A 82 -4.04 1.87 8.56
C ALA A 82 -4.15 0.56 7.75
N ASN A 83 -4.05 0.64 6.41
CA ASN A 83 -4.05 -0.51 5.53
C ASN A 83 -2.85 -0.44 4.59
N ASP A 84 -1.92 -1.39 4.73
CA ASP A 84 -0.66 -1.37 4.01
C ASP A 84 -0.86 -1.36 2.48
N TYR A 85 -1.85 -2.09 1.96
CA TYR A 85 -2.10 -2.09 0.50
C TYR A 85 -2.62 -0.73 0.03
N ILE A 86 -3.66 -0.19 0.69
CA ILE A 86 -4.23 1.12 0.34
C ILE A 86 -3.15 2.21 0.41
N ALA A 87 -2.30 2.18 1.43
CA ALA A 87 -1.21 3.14 1.59
C ALA A 87 -0.30 3.20 0.36
N TYR A 88 -0.08 2.07 -0.32
CA TYR A 88 0.81 2.00 -1.49
C TYR A 88 0.11 2.10 -2.85
N ILE A 89 -1.21 1.91 -2.93
CA ILE A 89 -1.97 2.17 -4.16
C ILE A 89 -2.53 3.60 -4.24
N VAL A 90 -2.42 4.41 -3.19
CA VAL A 90 -2.77 5.83 -3.24
C VAL A 90 -1.59 6.61 -3.80
N ASP A 91 -1.83 7.34 -4.89
CA ASP A 91 -0.82 8.22 -5.50
C ASP A 91 -0.77 9.57 -4.78
N SER A 92 -1.93 10.20 -4.64
CA SER A 92 -2.07 11.51 -4.02
C SER A 92 -3.48 11.72 -3.49
N TYR A 93 -3.63 12.66 -2.57
CA TYR A 93 -4.93 13.10 -2.09
C TYR A 93 -4.93 14.58 -1.75
N LEU A 94 -6.10 15.20 -1.88
CA LEU A 94 -6.38 16.58 -1.50
C LEU A 94 -7.63 16.60 -0.65
N TYR A 95 -7.68 17.45 0.37
CA TYR A 95 -8.90 17.66 1.13
C TYR A 95 -9.24 19.13 1.30
N THR A 96 -10.53 19.39 1.47
CA THR A 96 -11.06 20.69 1.87
C THR A 96 -11.95 20.52 3.09
N ILE A 97 -11.91 21.51 3.99
CA ILE A 97 -12.82 21.62 5.12
C ILE A 97 -13.51 22.97 5.01
N ARG A 98 -14.84 22.97 4.84
CA ARG A 98 -15.65 24.17 4.70
C ARG A 98 -16.70 24.22 5.80
N THR A 99 -16.83 25.34 6.49
CA THR A 99 -17.82 25.50 7.56
C THR A 99 -19.13 26.03 6.99
N TRP A 100 -20.24 25.35 7.28
CA TRP A 100 -21.60 25.76 6.93
C TRP A 100 -22.49 25.67 8.17
N GLY A 101 -22.84 26.81 8.78
CA GLY A 101 -23.58 26.81 10.04
C GLY A 101 -22.78 26.21 11.21
N THR A 102 -23.34 25.22 11.89
CA THR A 102 -22.69 24.52 13.01
C THR A 102 -21.71 23.44 12.55
N SER A 103 -21.92 22.87 11.36
CA SER A 103 -21.15 21.72 10.89
C SER A 103 -20.02 22.11 9.90
N ALA A 104 -19.00 21.27 9.84
CA ALA A 104 -17.97 21.29 8.82
C ALA A 104 -18.27 20.26 7.72
N LYS A 105 -18.16 20.67 6.46
CA LYS A 105 -18.19 19.81 5.27
C LYS A 105 -16.77 19.48 4.88
N ILE A 106 -16.46 18.19 4.82
CA ILE A 106 -15.15 17.68 4.46
C ILE A 106 -15.28 17.01 3.11
N LYS A 107 -14.44 17.39 2.16
CA LYS A 107 -14.33 16.72 0.85
C LYS A 107 -12.90 16.29 0.65
N LEU A 108 -12.69 14.99 0.42
CA LEU A 108 -11.41 14.37 0.11
C LEU A 108 -11.48 13.85 -1.33
N THR A 109 -10.50 14.19 -2.14
CA THR A 109 -10.31 13.70 -3.51
C THR A 109 -9.01 12.92 -3.55
N ILE A 110 -9.07 11.69 -4.06
CA ILE A 110 -7.98 10.72 -4.01
C ILE A 110 -7.68 10.25 -5.42
N THR A 111 -6.41 10.30 -5.78
CA THR A 111 -5.89 9.67 -6.99
C THR A 111 -5.24 8.35 -6.58
N TYR A 112 -5.72 7.25 -7.15
CA TYR A 112 -5.15 5.92 -6.96
C TYR A 112 -4.30 5.54 -8.16
N ARG A 113 -3.22 4.80 -7.90
CA ARG A 113 -2.42 4.08 -8.89
C ARG A 113 -3.16 2.84 -9.42
N GLU A 114 -3.96 2.22 -8.55
CA GLU A 114 -4.83 1.09 -8.86
C GLU A 114 -6.25 1.41 -8.39
N THR A 115 -7.22 1.39 -9.30
CA THR A 115 -8.63 1.67 -9.00
C THR A 115 -9.33 0.46 -8.36
N ALA A 116 -10.51 0.67 -7.76
CA ALA A 116 -11.32 -0.39 -7.17
C ALA A 116 -11.63 -1.55 -8.14
N GLU A 117 -11.89 -1.24 -9.42
CA GLU A 117 -12.11 -2.25 -10.45
C GLU A 117 -10.84 -3.04 -10.74
N GLN A 118 -9.69 -2.35 -10.82
CA GLN A 118 -8.40 -2.98 -11.04
C GLN A 118 -7.99 -3.86 -9.85
N THR A 119 -8.18 -3.43 -8.60
CA THR A 119 -7.93 -4.29 -7.44
C THR A 119 -8.87 -5.50 -7.44
N ARG A 120 -10.15 -5.34 -7.78
CA ARG A 120 -11.05 -6.51 -7.95
C ARG A 120 -10.58 -7.45 -9.05
N HIS A 121 -10.01 -6.91 -10.13
CA HIS A 121 -9.44 -7.73 -11.20
C HIS A 121 -8.18 -8.47 -10.74
N VAL A 122 -7.29 -7.81 -10.00
CA VAL A 122 -6.14 -8.43 -9.33
C VAL A 122 -6.60 -9.59 -8.43
N ASP A 123 -7.60 -9.37 -7.59
CA ASP A 123 -8.14 -10.41 -6.71
C ASP A 123 -8.71 -11.60 -7.50
N GLN A 124 -9.35 -11.35 -8.66
CA GLN A 124 -9.82 -12.40 -9.56
C GLN A 124 -8.67 -13.21 -10.17
N LEU A 125 -7.62 -12.54 -10.65
CA LEU A 125 -6.43 -13.19 -11.20
C LEU A 125 -5.71 -14.02 -10.13
N ILE A 126 -5.54 -13.48 -8.93
CA ILE A 126 -4.96 -14.20 -7.78
C ILE A 126 -5.77 -15.45 -7.46
N ASN A 127 -7.11 -15.36 -7.44
CA ASN A 127 -7.97 -16.52 -7.19
C ASN A 127 -7.91 -17.59 -8.30
N GLN A 128 -7.49 -17.24 -9.53
CA GLN A 128 -7.24 -18.20 -10.61
C GLN A 128 -5.85 -18.84 -10.49
N VAL A 129 -4.85 -18.07 -10.05
CA VAL A 129 -3.45 -18.47 -9.99
C VAL A 129 -3.16 -19.32 -8.75
N LEU A 130 -3.63 -18.88 -7.56
CA LEU A 130 -3.30 -19.49 -6.27
C LEU A 130 -3.59 -20.99 -6.18
N PRO A 131 -4.72 -21.54 -6.68
CA PRO A 131 -4.98 -22.97 -6.57
C PRO A 131 -3.95 -23.88 -7.27
N SER A 132 -3.15 -23.34 -8.20
CA SER A 132 -2.06 -24.09 -8.83
C SER A 132 -0.74 -24.06 -8.06
N ILE A 133 -0.64 -23.14 -7.08
CA ILE A 133 0.58 -22.85 -6.29
C ILE A 133 0.41 -23.29 -4.83
N VAL A 134 -0.79 -23.09 -4.27
CA VAL A 134 -1.12 -23.29 -2.87
C VAL A 134 -2.30 -24.26 -2.75
N VAL A 135 -2.13 -25.32 -1.94
CA VAL A 135 -3.20 -26.27 -1.60
C VAL A 135 -3.57 -26.21 -0.13
N ASP A 136 -4.81 -26.56 0.22
CA ASP A 136 -5.40 -26.36 1.56
C ASP A 136 -4.60 -26.92 2.75
N LYS A 137 -3.78 -27.96 2.52
CA LYS A 137 -3.00 -28.64 3.57
C LYS A 137 -1.61 -28.06 3.79
N MET A 138 -1.20 -27.06 3.00
CA MET A 138 0.11 -26.44 3.15
C MET A 138 0.19 -25.61 4.42
N ASP A 139 1.33 -25.71 5.11
CA ASP A 139 1.64 -24.85 6.23
C ASP A 139 2.00 -23.42 5.76
N PRO A 140 2.06 -22.42 6.67
CA PRO A 140 2.40 -21.05 6.27
C PRO A 140 3.76 -20.90 5.59
N LEU A 141 4.76 -21.74 5.93
CA LEU A 141 6.08 -21.68 5.32
C LEU A 141 5.99 -22.14 3.86
N GLU A 142 5.36 -23.28 3.60
CA GLU A 142 5.15 -23.80 2.24
C GLU A 142 4.39 -22.78 1.38
N LYS A 143 3.30 -22.20 1.90
CA LYS A 143 2.53 -21.17 1.20
C LYS A 143 3.40 -19.98 0.80
N VAL A 144 4.20 -19.47 1.74
CA VAL A 144 5.09 -18.32 1.49
C VAL A 144 6.15 -18.67 0.45
N THR A 145 6.78 -19.84 0.54
CA THR A 145 7.78 -20.30 -0.43
C THR A 145 7.20 -20.38 -1.84
N TYR A 146 6.05 -21.05 -2.01
CA TYR A 146 5.47 -21.22 -3.34
C TYR A 146 4.97 -19.88 -3.94
N ILE A 147 4.43 -18.98 -3.12
CA ILE A 147 4.03 -17.64 -3.58
C ILE A 147 5.26 -16.81 -3.97
N HIS A 148 6.30 -16.83 -3.14
CA HIS A 148 7.56 -16.14 -3.41
C HIS A 148 8.15 -16.59 -4.75
N ASP A 149 8.35 -17.90 -4.91
CA ASP A 149 8.98 -18.48 -6.10
C ASP A 149 8.15 -18.19 -7.35
N TRP A 150 6.82 -18.30 -7.26
CA TRP A 150 5.95 -17.96 -8.37
C TRP A 150 6.11 -16.51 -8.81
N ILE A 151 6.16 -15.56 -7.87
CA ILE A 151 6.33 -14.14 -8.23
C ILE A 151 7.68 -13.91 -8.91
N VAL A 152 8.77 -14.46 -8.36
CA VAL A 152 10.12 -14.32 -8.95
C VAL A 152 10.19 -14.96 -10.34
N GLU A 153 9.47 -16.05 -10.59
CA GLU A 153 9.46 -16.71 -11.90
C GLU A 153 8.59 -16.01 -12.95
N HIS A 154 7.62 -15.18 -12.53
CA HIS A 154 6.60 -14.61 -13.43
C HIS A 154 6.66 -13.09 -13.56
N VAL A 155 7.45 -12.42 -12.72
CA VAL A 155 7.61 -10.97 -12.74
C VAL A 155 9.09 -10.63 -12.91
N ALA A 156 9.37 -9.74 -13.86
CA ALA A 156 10.71 -9.19 -14.11
C ALA A 156 10.80 -7.70 -13.74
N TYR A 157 11.91 -7.32 -13.12
CA TYR A 157 12.08 -5.96 -12.62
C TYR A 157 11.96 -4.90 -13.73
N ASP A 158 11.04 -3.94 -13.53
CA ASP A 158 10.83 -2.84 -14.45
C ASP A 158 11.93 -1.77 -14.31
N THR A 159 12.97 -1.89 -15.15
CA THR A 159 14.05 -0.89 -15.20
C THR A 159 13.63 0.46 -15.77
N THR A 160 12.43 0.59 -16.37
CA THR A 160 11.90 1.89 -16.83
C THR A 160 11.27 2.70 -15.69
N LEU A 161 11.00 2.05 -14.55
CA LEU A 161 10.41 2.63 -13.35
C LEU A 161 9.01 3.24 -13.60
N GLN A 162 8.15 2.51 -14.29
CA GLN A 162 6.80 2.95 -14.67
C GLN A 162 5.68 2.07 -14.12
N ARG A 163 5.98 0.83 -13.71
CA ARG A 163 5.02 -0.18 -13.29
C ARG A 163 5.03 -0.37 -11.77
N TYR A 164 4.03 0.12 -11.07
CA TYR A 164 4.04 0.27 -9.59
C TYR A 164 2.98 -0.56 -8.86
N THR A 165 2.08 -1.24 -9.57
CA THR A 165 0.90 -1.88 -9.00
C THR A 165 0.98 -3.42 -9.05
N ALA A 166 0.13 -4.10 -8.28
CA ALA A 166 -0.01 -5.55 -8.40
C ALA A 166 -0.62 -5.93 -9.76
N MET A 167 -1.51 -5.08 -10.30
CA MET A 167 -2.03 -5.24 -11.66
C MET A 167 -0.93 -5.20 -12.72
N ASP A 168 0.00 -4.24 -12.65
CA ASP A 168 1.13 -4.17 -13.59
C ASP A 168 1.95 -5.47 -13.56
N ALA A 169 2.23 -5.97 -12.34
CA ALA A 169 2.98 -7.20 -12.14
C ALA A 169 2.26 -8.41 -12.75
N LEU A 170 0.95 -8.57 -12.50
CA LEU A 170 0.16 -9.71 -12.98
C LEU A 170 -0.13 -9.69 -14.48
N GLU A 171 -0.47 -8.54 -15.05
CA GLU A 171 -0.87 -8.45 -16.46
C GLU A 171 0.33 -8.38 -17.41
N THR A 172 1.40 -7.71 -16.99
CA THR A 172 2.56 -7.46 -17.86
C THR A 172 3.77 -8.33 -17.51
N GLY A 173 3.75 -9.02 -16.37
CA GLY A 173 4.91 -9.75 -15.85
C GLY A 173 6.05 -8.82 -15.47
N SER A 174 5.77 -7.57 -15.10
CA SER A 174 6.83 -6.60 -14.80
C SER A 174 6.39 -5.49 -13.85
N ALA A 175 7.22 -5.17 -12.86
CA ALA A 175 6.97 -4.09 -11.91
C ALA A 175 8.26 -3.60 -11.24
N VAL A 176 8.21 -2.46 -10.55
CA VAL A 176 9.23 -2.06 -9.57
C VAL A 176 8.94 -2.68 -8.20
N CYS A 177 9.82 -2.45 -7.22
CA CYS A 177 9.71 -3.02 -5.88
C CYS A 177 8.33 -2.87 -5.21
N GLN A 178 7.64 -1.76 -5.46
CA GLN A 178 6.28 -1.54 -4.98
C GLN A 178 5.29 -2.56 -5.55
N GLY A 179 5.31 -2.83 -6.86
CA GLY A 179 4.38 -3.78 -7.48
C GLY A 179 4.64 -5.22 -7.04
N TYR A 180 5.91 -5.61 -6.87
CA TYR A 180 6.27 -6.90 -6.25
C TYR A 180 5.70 -7.00 -4.83
N SER A 181 5.92 -5.98 -4.01
CA SER A 181 5.48 -5.97 -2.61
C SER A 181 3.96 -5.98 -2.46
N LEU A 182 3.25 -5.28 -3.35
CA LEU A 182 1.78 -5.27 -3.42
C LEU A 182 1.24 -6.63 -3.84
N LEU A 183 1.83 -7.24 -4.88
CA LEU A 183 1.43 -8.57 -5.35
C LEU A 183 1.65 -9.64 -4.28
N ALA A 184 2.84 -9.68 -3.68
CA ALA A 184 3.16 -10.59 -2.60
C ALA A 184 2.20 -10.41 -1.42
N TYR A 185 1.95 -9.18 -0.98
CA TYR A 185 1.00 -8.89 0.10
C TYR A 185 -0.40 -9.43 -0.20
N ARG A 186 -0.92 -9.24 -1.42
CA ARG A 186 -2.25 -9.71 -1.80
C ARG A 186 -2.34 -11.22 -1.94
N MET A 187 -1.36 -11.86 -2.60
CA MET A 187 -1.33 -13.32 -2.72
C MET A 187 -1.26 -13.99 -1.35
N LEU A 188 -0.41 -13.48 -0.45
CA LEU A 188 -0.30 -13.97 0.93
C LEU A 188 -1.60 -13.78 1.71
N SER A 189 -2.25 -12.62 1.58
CA SER A 189 -3.55 -12.36 2.21
C SER A 189 -4.62 -13.36 1.74
N HIS A 190 -4.69 -13.65 0.43
CA HIS A 190 -5.62 -14.66 -0.11
C HIS A 190 -5.27 -16.09 0.34
N ALA A 191 -3.99 -16.37 0.57
CA ALA A 191 -3.54 -17.66 1.11
C ALA A 191 -3.71 -17.79 2.64
N GLY A 192 -4.22 -16.74 3.31
CA GLY A 192 -4.42 -16.70 4.76
C GLY A 192 -3.13 -16.51 5.57
N VAL A 193 -2.09 -15.95 4.95
CA VAL A 193 -0.82 -15.62 5.61
C VAL A 193 -0.79 -14.13 5.92
N GLU A 194 -0.65 -13.80 7.20
CA GLU A 194 -0.50 -12.41 7.63
C GLU A 194 0.83 -11.83 7.14
N SER A 195 0.77 -10.67 6.52
CA SER A 195 1.95 -9.96 6.02
C SER A 195 1.79 -8.44 6.22
N ARG A 196 2.90 -7.72 6.12
CA ARG A 196 2.99 -6.25 6.15
C ARG A 196 3.85 -5.77 4.99
N ILE A 197 3.63 -4.54 4.53
CA ILE A 197 4.50 -3.86 3.58
C ILE A 197 5.44 -2.93 4.36
N VAL A 198 6.73 -3.12 4.16
CA VAL A 198 7.80 -2.38 4.83
C VAL A 198 8.33 -1.29 3.92
N GLU A 199 8.35 -0.07 4.42
CA GLU A 199 9.06 1.05 3.78
C GLU A 199 10.46 1.20 4.36
N GLY A 200 11.44 1.39 3.48
CA GLY A 200 12.78 1.70 3.90
C GLY A 200 13.65 2.27 2.80
N LYS A 201 14.95 2.09 2.96
CA LYS A 201 15.99 2.55 2.05
C LYS A 201 17.08 1.48 1.92
N VAL A 202 17.67 1.45 0.74
CA VAL A 202 18.87 0.72 0.35
C VAL A 202 19.86 1.73 -0.29
N ASP A 203 21.05 1.31 -0.68
CA ASP A 203 22.06 2.21 -1.25
C ASP A 203 21.59 2.95 -2.52
N SER A 204 20.70 2.35 -3.30
CA SER A 204 20.10 2.96 -4.51
C SER A 204 18.92 3.89 -4.20
N GLY A 205 18.50 4.03 -2.95
CA GLY A 205 17.43 4.94 -2.54
C GLY A 205 16.29 4.24 -1.82
N SER A 206 15.09 4.80 -1.90
CA SER A 206 13.93 4.21 -1.22
C SER A 206 13.60 2.83 -1.78
N HIS A 207 13.13 1.94 -0.91
CA HIS A 207 12.77 0.57 -1.26
C HIS A 207 11.59 0.08 -0.44
N VAL A 208 10.88 -0.90 -0.98
CA VAL A 208 9.67 -1.47 -0.38
C VAL A 208 9.75 -2.99 -0.52
N TRP A 209 9.46 -3.70 0.57
CA TRP A 209 9.46 -5.16 0.65
C TRP A 209 8.39 -5.65 1.63
N ASN A 210 8.36 -6.96 1.95
CA ASN A 210 7.36 -7.53 2.85
C ASN A 210 7.96 -8.03 4.18
N LEU A 211 7.12 -7.98 5.22
CA LEU A 211 7.25 -8.83 6.41
C LEU A 211 6.15 -9.88 6.36
N VAL A 212 6.48 -11.12 6.71
CA VAL A 212 5.53 -12.24 6.73
C VAL A 212 5.53 -12.91 8.09
N ARG A 213 4.36 -13.30 8.57
CA ARG A 213 4.19 -13.94 9.87
C ARG A 213 4.08 -15.45 9.70
N LEU A 214 5.07 -16.15 10.25
CA LEU A 214 5.09 -17.59 10.38
C LEU A 214 4.83 -17.99 11.84
N ASN A 215 4.69 -19.30 12.10
CA ASN A 215 4.43 -19.84 13.44
C ASN A 215 5.50 -19.42 14.47
N ASN A 216 6.75 -19.26 14.03
CA ASN A 216 7.88 -18.88 14.86
C ASN A 216 8.07 -17.35 14.97
N GLY A 217 7.34 -16.52 14.23
CA GLY A 217 7.42 -15.05 14.31
C GLY A 217 7.41 -14.36 12.95
N TRP A 218 7.78 -13.08 12.96
CA TRP A 218 7.90 -12.25 11.77
C TRP A 218 9.25 -12.48 11.09
N HIS A 219 9.26 -12.45 9.75
CA HIS A 219 10.46 -12.56 8.91
C HIS A 219 10.35 -11.59 7.75
N HIS A 220 11.48 -11.03 7.32
CA HIS A 220 11.55 -10.23 6.11
C HIS A 220 11.53 -11.14 4.88
N MET A 221 10.86 -10.67 3.83
CA MET A 221 10.85 -11.28 2.52
C MET A 221 10.93 -10.17 1.47
N ASP A 222 12.04 -10.14 0.73
CA ASP A 222 12.23 -9.19 -0.37
C ASP A 222 12.25 -9.92 -1.71
N VAL A 223 11.05 -10.08 -2.27
CA VAL A 223 10.84 -10.75 -3.55
C VAL A 223 11.56 -10.02 -4.70
N THR A 224 11.78 -8.71 -4.58
CA THR A 224 12.46 -7.92 -5.62
C THR A 224 13.96 -8.18 -5.62
N TRP A 225 14.59 -8.28 -4.46
CA TRP A 225 16.03 -8.58 -4.38
C TRP A 225 16.35 -10.08 -4.54
N ASP A 226 15.32 -10.93 -4.45
CA ASP A 226 15.41 -12.35 -4.83
C ASP A 226 15.09 -12.63 -6.31
N ASP A 227 14.70 -11.60 -7.08
CA ASP A 227 14.66 -11.63 -8.55
C ASP A 227 16.06 -11.28 -9.12
N PRO A 228 16.77 -12.23 -9.76
CA PRO A 228 18.14 -12.02 -10.23
C PRO A 228 18.19 -11.00 -11.38
N LEU A 229 19.11 -10.02 -11.29
CA LEU A 229 19.40 -9.09 -12.39
C LEU A 229 20.66 -9.47 -13.19
N PRO A 230 20.65 -9.42 -14.55
CA PRO A 230 19.44 -9.31 -15.40
C PRO A 230 18.54 -10.53 -15.21
N ASP A 231 17.23 -10.35 -15.43
CA ASP A 231 16.21 -11.40 -15.27
C ASP A 231 16.66 -12.72 -15.91
N ARG A 232 16.49 -13.81 -15.16
CA ARG A 232 16.85 -15.16 -15.56
C ARG A 232 15.62 -16.06 -15.40
N PRO A 233 14.85 -16.26 -16.47
CA PRO A 233 13.65 -17.09 -16.43
C PRO A 233 13.91 -18.46 -15.77
N GLY A 234 13.10 -18.79 -14.75
CA GLY A 234 13.21 -20.03 -13.98
C GLY A 234 14.36 -20.08 -12.97
N LYS A 235 14.94 -18.94 -12.59
CA LYS A 235 15.93 -18.83 -11.50
C LYS A 235 15.38 -17.98 -10.37
N VAL A 236 15.22 -18.61 -9.22
CA VAL A 236 14.79 -17.95 -7.98
C VAL A 236 15.96 -17.88 -6.99
N SER A 237 16.28 -16.68 -6.50
CA SER A 237 17.17 -16.52 -5.34
C SER A 237 16.36 -16.63 -4.05
N HIS A 238 17.02 -16.96 -2.94
CA HIS A 238 16.43 -17.02 -1.59
C HIS A 238 17.32 -16.29 -0.58
N THR A 239 18.08 -15.30 -1.05
CA THR A 239 19.04 -14.53 -0.26
C THR A 239 18.32 -13.64 0.75
N TYR A 240 17.17 -13.08 0.37
CA TYR A 240 16.34 -12.21 1.22
C TYR A 240 15.01 -12.88 1.62
N PHE A 241 14.94 -14.20 1.46
CA PHE A 241 13.78 -15.01 1.81
C PHE A 241 13.78 -15.39 3.29
N LEU A 242 12.77 -14.93 4.02
CA LEU A 242 12.52 -15.23 5.44
C LEU A 242 13.70 -14.90 6.38
N VAL A 243 14.36 -13.77 6.14
CA VAL A 243 15.51 -13.31 6.91
C VAL A 243 15.10 -12.45 8.12
N ASN A 244 16.00 -12.31 9.10
CA ASN A 244 15.75 -11.49 10.28
C ASN A 244 16.31 -10.07 10.17
N ASP A 245 16.02 -9.24 11.17
CA ASP A 245 16.35 -7.82 11.24
C ASP A 245 17.85 -7.62 11.12
N ARG A 246 18.64 -8.50 11.76
CA ARG A 246 20.11 -8.41 11.75
C ARG A 246 20.66 -8.64 10.36
N PHE A 247 20.11 -9.59 9.61
CA PHE A 247 20.50 -9.82 8.23
C PHE A 247 20.04 -8.66 7.35
N MET A 248 18.75 -8.31 7.41
CA MET A 248 18.17 -7.26 6.59
C MET A 248 18.86 -5.90 6.79
N ARG A 249 19.31 -5.59 8.02
CA ARG A 249 20.03 -4.34 8.35
C ARG A 249 21.45 -4.24 7.78
N GLN A 250 21.96 -5.25 7.07
CA GLN A 250 23.28 -5.17 6.44
C GLN A 250 23.27 -4.19 5.26
N ASP A 251 22.14 -4.10 4.54
CA ASP A 251 21.98 -3.31 3.31
C ASP A 251 20.61 -2.61 3.21
N HIS A 252 19.66 -2.92 4.10
CA HIS A 252 18.38 -2.21 4.23
C HIS A 252 18.30 -1.41 5.53
N SER A 253 17.53 -0.32 5.50
CA SER A 253 17.20 0.50 6.67
C SER A 253 15.74 0.92 6.65
N TRP A 254 15.10 0.97 7.82
CA TRP A 254 13.73 1.44 8.00
C TRP A 254 13.59 2.18 9.33
N GLU A 255 12.76 3.22 9.34
CA GLU A 255 12.53 4.09 10.50
C GLU A 255 11.17 3.84 11.16
N LYS A 256 10.15 3.50 10.37
CA LYS A 256 8.81 3.17 10.89
C LYS A 256 8.89 1.92 11.76
N ALA A 257 8.17 1.92 12.87
CA ALA A 257 8.08 0.77 13.75
C ALA A 257 7.29 -0.36 13.07
N TYR A 258 7.95 -1.49 12.90
CA TYR A 258 7.38 -2.75 12.42
C TYR A 258 7.58 -3.84 13.48
N PRO A 259 6.81 -4.95 13.43
CA PRO A 259 7.08 -6.10 14.28
C PRO A 259 8.54 -6.58 14.12
N MET A 260 9.23 -6.78 15.23
CA MET A 260 10.60 -7.30 15.22
C MET A 260 10.60 -8.76 14.76
N THR A 261 11.54 -9.10 13.90
CA THR A 261 11.81 -10.51 13.54
C THR A 261 12.58 -11.22 14.67
N ARG A 262 12.63 -12.55 14.61
CA ARG A 262 13.36 -13.38 15.59
C ARG A 262 14.78 -13.75 15.12
#